data_AF-A0A7L1ECT4-F1
#
_entry.id   AF-A0A7L1ECT4-F1
#
_cell.length_a   1.000
_cell.length_b   1.000
_cell.length_c   1.000
_cell.angle_alpha   90.00
_cell.angle_beta   90.00
_cell.angle_gamma   90.00
#
_symmetry.space_group_name_H-M   'P 1'
#
loop_
_entity.id
_entity.type
_entity.pdbx_description
1 polymer ?
#
loop_
_entity_poly.entity_id
_entity_poly.type
_entity_poly.pdbx_seq_one_letter_code
_entity_poly.pdbx_strand_id
1 'polypeptide(L)'
;LQLTPHPTEKMTHIVSHEHGMTVWKTLQEGEAEPQCQSFSYSRARLQGVLLEGASLLLLRVLARRHTMPPGLVFPAIDTEGDLCTSSY
;
A
#
# COMPACT_ATOMS: atom_id res chain seq x y z
N LEU A 1 -11.12 26.25 -8.11
CA LEU A 1 -10.22 25.89 -6.99
C LEU A 1 -8.82 25.79 -7.57
N GLN A 2 -7.94 26.77 -7.29
CA GLN A 2 -6.52 26.65 -7.62
C GLN A 2 -5.84 25.90 -6.47
N LEU A 3 -5.25 24.74 -6.74
CA LEU A 3 -4.42 24.01 -5.80
C LEU A 3 -3.01 24.60 -5.88
N THR A 4 -2.61 25.38 -4.88
CA THR A 4 -1.22 25.85 -4.77
C THR A 4 -0.35 24.65 -4.41
N PRO A 5 0.67 24.30 -5.21
CA PRO A 5 1.55 23.18 -4.88
C PRO A 5 2.44 23.57 -3.70
N HIS A 6 2.23 22.90 -2.56
CA HIS A 6 3.13 22.99 -1.42
C HIS A 6 4.11 21.81 -1.49
N PRO A 7 5.37 21.97 -1.06
CA PRO A 7 6.27 20.84 -0.88
C PRO A 7 5.63 19.88 0.12
N THR A 8 5.32 18.66 -0.32
CA THR A 8 4.73 17.62 0.54
C THR A 8 5.81 16.60 0.87
N GLU A 9 6.24 16.55 2.12
CA GLU A 9 7.07 15.46 2.63
C GLU A 9 6.18 14.40 3.27
N LYS A 10 6.38 13.14 2.87
CA LYS A 10 5.65 12.00 3.41
C LYS A 10 6.62 10.94 3.89
N MET A 11 6.61 10.70 5.19
CA MET A 11 7.41 9.65 5.82
C MET A 11 6.50 8.52 6.29
N THR A 12 6.94 7.28 6.11
CA THR A 12 6.22 6.10 6.62
C THR A 12 7.22 5.17 7.29
N HIS A 13 7.08 4.97 8.59
CA HIS A 13 7.87 4.01 9.37
C HIS A 13 7.03 2.77 9.63
N ILE A 14 7.62 1.61 9.40
CA ILE A 14 6.96 0.32 9.59
C ILE A 14 7.86 -0.53 10.47
N VAL A 15 7.32 -1.01 11.59
CA VAL A 15 8.05 -1.89 12.52
C VAL A 15 7.25 -3.17 12.68
N SER A 16 7.89 -4.30 12.37
CA SER A 16 7.34 -5.63 12.64
C SER A 16 7.83 -6.13 14.00
N HIS A 17 6.94 -6.75 14.76
CA HIS A 17 7.23 -7.30 16.08
C HIS A 17 6.36 -8.55 16.34
N GLU A 18 6.57 -9.23 17.47
CA GLU A 18 5.94 -10.52 17.78
C GLU A 18 4.41 -10.53 17.61
N HIS A 19 3.75 -9.47 18.05
CA HIS A 19 2.29 -9.31 18.00
C HIS A 19 1.72 -8.82 16.66
N GLY A 20 2.56 -8.41 15.70
CA GLY A 20 2.11 -7.86 14.43
C GLY A 20 3.02 -6.79 13.84
N MET A 21 2.42 -5.68 13.40
CA MET A 21 3.12 -4.58 12.75
C MET A 21 2.50 -3.25 13.14
N THR A 22 3.33 -2.28 13.49
CA THR A 22 2.90 -0.89 13.69
C THR A 22 3.43 -0.02 12.57
N VAL A 23 2.58 0.89 12.10
CA VAL A 23 2.87 1.83 11.03
C VAL A 23 2.64 3.23 11.54
N TRP A 24 3.66 4.07 11.38
CA TRP A 24 3.58 5.50 11.61
C TRP A 24 3.70 6.22 10.27
N LYS A 25 2.80 7.16 10.02
CA LYS A 25 2.83 8.03 8.85
C LYS A 25 2.91 9.48 9.30
N THR A 26 3.84 10.20 8.70
CA THR A 26 3.94 11.65 8.87
C THR A 26 3.73 12.30 7.52
N LEU A 27 2.88 13.32 7.48
CA LEU A 27 2.64 14.17 6.32
C LEU A 27 2.93 15.61 6.71
N GLN A 28 3.84 16.27 6.00
CA GLN A 28 4.15 17.69 6.16
C GLN A 28 3.90 18.40 4.84
N GLU A 29 3.06 19.44 4.86
CA GLU A 29 2.78 20.30 3.70
C GLU A 29 3.31 21.70 3.96
N GLY A 30 4.39 22.08 3.28
CA GLY A 30 5.05 23.37 3.51
C GLY A 30 5.47 23.55 4.96
N GLU A 31 5.10 24.68 5.55
CA GLU A 31 5.38 25.00 6.97
C GLU A 31 4.21 24.64 7.91
N ALA A 32 3.21 23.90 7.43
CA ALA A 32 2.13 23.43 8.28
C ALA A 32 2.61 22.38 9.30
N GLU A 33 1.93 22.31 10.44
CA GLU A 33 2.23 21.34 11.48
C GLU A 33 2.13 19.89 10.93
N PRO A 34 3.11 19.01 11.21
CA PRO A 34 3.11 17.65 10.68
C PRO A 34 1.91 16.84 11.16
N GLN A 35 1.15 16.27 10.22
CA GLN A 35 0.09 15.33 10.55
C GLN A 35 0.68 13.93 10.79
N CYS A 36 0.52 13.41 12.00
CA CYS A 36 0.97 12.08 12.37
C CYS A 36 -0.23 11.12 12.50
N GLN A 37 -0.12 9.95 11.89
CA GLN A 37 -1.07 8.85 12.05
C GLN A 37 -0.31 7.61 12.48
N SER A 38 -0.84 6.89 13.48
CA SER A 38 -0.33 5.61 13.92
C SER A 38 -1.44 4.57 13.90
N PHE A 39 -1.14 3.39 13.37
CA PHE A 39 -2.05 2.25 13.38
C PHE A 39 -1.26 0.95 13.43
N SER A 40 -1.92 -0.09 13.95
CA SER A 40 -1.33 -1.41 14.13
C SER A 40 -2.18 -2.48 13.46
N TYR A 41 -1.51 -3.47 12.88
CA TYR A 41 -2.13 -4.68 12.35
C TYR A 41 -1.71 -5.88 13.20
N SER A 42 -2.68 -6.71 13.57
CA SER A 42 -2.38 -7.98 14.23
C SER A 42 -1.68 -8.93 13.26
N ARG A 43 -0.83 -9.81 13.80
CA ARG A 43 -0.15 -10.84 13.00
C ARG A 43 -1.11 -11.72 12.18
N ALA A 44 -2.24 -12.09 12.77
CA ALA A 44 -3.28 -12.88 12.08
C ALA A 44 -3.82 -12.15 10.85
N ARG A 45 -4.05 -10.83 10.94
CA ARG A 45 -4.49 -10.00 9.82
C ARG A 45 -3.40 -9.84 8.75
N LEU A 46 -2.13 -9.79 9.15
CA LEU A 46 -1.02 -9.62 8.23
C LEU A 46 -0.72 -10.87 7.39
N GLN A 47 -0.88 -12.07 7.98
CA GLN A 47 -0.61 -13.33 7.28
C GLN A 47 -1.44 -13.52 6.00
N GLY A 48 -2.67 -13.00 5.96
CA GLY A 48 -3.54 -13.01 4.78
C GLY A 48 -3.72 -11.65 4.10
N VAL A 49 -2.83 -10.68 4.32
CA VAL A 49 -2.84 -9.38 3.60
C VAL A 49 -1.48 -9.10 2.94
N LEU A 50 -0.39 -9.61 3.52
CA LEU A 50 0.96 -9.44 2.96
C LEU A 50 1.14 -10.16 1.61
N LEU A 51 0.52 -11.33 1.41
CA LEU A 51 0.63 -12.06 0.14
C LEU A 51 -0.12 -11.35 -0.99
N GLU A 52 -1.30 -10.83 -0.68
CA GLU A 52 -2.21 -10.11 -1.57
C GLU A 52 -1.59 -8.76 -1.94
N GLY A 53 -1.06 -8.03 -0.95
CA GLY A 53 -0.33 -6.79 -1.16
C GLY A 53 0.96 -6.97 -1.98
N ALA A 54 1.72 -8.04 -1.73
CA ALA A 54 2.90 -8.39 -2.53
C ALA A 54 2.54 -8.71 -3.98
N SER A 55 1.40 -9.36 -4.19
CA SER A 55 0.90 -9.69 -5.54
C SER A 55 0.55 -8.43 -6.34
N LEU A 56 -0.09 -7.43 -5.73
CA LEU A 56 -0.36 -6.14 -6.38
C LEU A 56 0.93 -5.37 -6.71
N LEU A 57 1.95 -5.46 -5.84
CA LEU A 57 3.24 -4.82 -6.05
C LEU A 57 4.01 -5.49 -7.20
N LEU A 58 4.00 -6.83 -7.23
CA LEU A 58 4.55 -7.64 -8.32
C LEU A 58 3.84 -7.33 -9.65
N LEU A 59 2.51 -7.22 -9.65
CA LEU A 59 1.72 -6.82 -10.82
C LEU A 59 2.19 -5.46 -11.37
N ARG A 60 2.35 -4.46 -10.50
CA ARG A 60 2.88 -3.13 -10.90
C ARG A 60 4.28 -3.22 -11.50
N VAL A 61 5.16 -4.04 -10.93
CA VAL A 61 6.53 -4.22 -11.47
C VAL A 61 6.49 -4.87 -12.84
N LEU A 62 5.70 -5.94 -13.02
CA LEU A 62 5.57 -6.65 -14.31
C LEU A 62 4.95 -5.74 -15.38
N ALA A 63 3.91 -5.00 -15.06
CA ALA A 63 3.28 -4.04 -15.96
C ALA A 63 4.25 -2.92 -16.36
N ARG A 64 4.99 -2.33 -15.40
CA ARG A 64 6.00 -1.29 -15.66
C ARG A 64 7.15 -1.80 -16.54
N ARG A 65 7.49 -3.07 -16.44
CA ARG A 65 8.55 -3.71 -17.24
C ARG A 65 8.04 -4.24 -18.57
N HIS A 66 6.74 -4.20 -18.83
CA HIS A 66 6.10 -4.83 -20.00
C HIS A 66 6.41 -6.33 -20.12
N THR A 67 6.57 -7.03 -18.99
CA THR A 67 6.89 -8.46 -18.94
C THR A 67 5.71 -9.28 -18.40
N MET A 68 4.47 -8.87 -18.70
CA MET A 68 3.27 -9.57 -18.26
C MET A 68 3.17 -10.92 -19.00
N PRO A 69 3.26 -12.07 -18.30
CA PRO A 69 3.09 -13.37 -18.95
C PRO A 69 1.61 -13.57 -19.33
N PRO A 70 1.32 -14.15 -20.51
CA PRO A 70 -0.06 -14.42 -20.89
C PRO A 70 -0.69 -15.45 -19.95
N GLY A 71 -1.93 -15.19 -19.52
CA GLY A 71 -2.70 -16.08 -18.65
C GLY A 71 -2.32 -16.05 -17.17
N LEU A 72 -1.56 -15.04 -16.74
CA LEU A 72 -1.20 -14.88 -15.33
C LEU A 72 -2.39 -14.34 -14.52
N VAL A 73 -2.70 -15.00 -13.42
CA VAL A 73 -3.82 -14.67 -12.53
C VAL A 73 -3.27 -14.08 -11.22
N PHE A 74 -3.79 -12.93 -10.81
CA PHE A 74 -3.39 -12.27 -9.57
C PHE A 74 -4.57 -11.99 -8.66
N PRO A 75 -4.36 -12.01 -7.34
CA PRO A 75 -5.24 -11.36 -6.39
C PRO A 75 -5.47 -9.89 -6.78
N ALA A 76 -6.73 -9.49 -6.85
CA ALA A 76 -7.16 -8.12 -7.12
C ALA A 76 -8.22 -7.70 -6.10
N ILE A 77 -8.50 -6.40 -6.04
CA ILE A 77 -9.61 -5.86 -5.27
C ILE A 77 -10.64 -5.36 -6.28
N ASP A 78 -11.87 -5.84 -6.18
CA ASP A 78 -12.95 -5.42 -7.07
C ASP A 78 -13.50 -4.03 -6.69
N THR A 79 -14.54 -3.59 -7.40
CA THR A 79 -15.17 -2.29 -7.18
C THR A 79 -15.89 -2.19 -5.83
N GLU A 80 -16.22 -3.31 -5.20
CA GLU A 80 -16.91 -3.39 -3.91
C GLU A 80 -15.91 -3.44 -2.75
N GLY A 81 -14.63 -3.64 -3.04
CA GLY A 81 -13.55 -3.72 -2.06
C GLY A 81 -13.22 -5.14 -1.63
N ASP A 82 -13.82 -6.14 -2.28
CA ASP A 82 -13.62 -7.55 -1.97
C ASP A 82 -12.44 -8.15 -2.74
N LEU A 83 -11.84 -9.18 -2.14
CA LEU A 83 -10.68 -9.88 -2.71
C LEU A 83 -11.16 -10.82 -3.82
N CYS A 84 -10.68 -10.59 -5.04
CA CYS A 84 -10.98 -11.39 -6.22
C CYS A 84 -9.70 -11.80 -6.96
N THR A 85 -9.85 -12.35 -8.16
CA THR A 85 -8.71 -12.62 -9.06
C THR A 85 -8.92 -11.94 -10.40
N SER A 86 -7.82 -11.45 -10.99
CA SER A 86 -7.82 -10.81 -12.31
C SER A 86 -6.74 -11.43 -13.20
N SER A 87 -7.07 -11.58 -14.49
CA SER A 87 -6.17 -12.01 -15.56
C SER A 87 -5.99 -10.88 -16.57
N TYR A 88 -4.77 -10.70 -17.05
CA TYR A 88 -4.38 -9.64 -17.99
C TYR A 88 -3.96 -10.20 -19.34
#